data_AF-A0A2T5EDM3-F1
#
_entry.id   AF-A0A2T5EDM3-F1
#
_cell.length_a   1.000
_cell.length_b   1.000
_cell.length_c   1.000
_cell.angle_alpha   90.00
_cell.angle_beta   90.00
_cell.angle_gamma   90.00
#
_symmetry.space_group_name_H-M   'P 1'
#
loop_
_entity.id
_entity.type
_entity.pdbx_description
1 polymer ?
#
loop_
_entity_poly.entity_id
_entity_poly.type
_entity_poly.pdbx_seq_one_letter_code
_entity_poly.pdbx_strand_id
1 'polypeptide(L)'
;MYSRFFILLTPVLLAACNSSSDGANAHTKNLTPKQISNLMQQPVSTLSNQQIQTLLNQPKGALTSQQITQLKNQIGGLGPVTSKVGGINNTVQFAPKGNIFAVINGLLEKANVSQNSIVKHYDKITVSNNVPLFRGADIVNTHIQFSTSPLPAKGGPAKATIIIQNGNDWHCYKSTQLSAQRDANVLTVDGDIAEYAYDYTAQQCGKYLVASYEFKNAKMDAKLKLTQAGTTFSIDSSGSKNALYTYEFLAKAYGDQLEDSFGHAWLSIQGPHILAAAKNTGDALFNVDNHGLVTLSVGSSVNTDVYDFKALTGSQILDGTVFGGNPGGNVASENWCKIVNIPKGVTSSALEYQTVIATNCARSTPRYCDAHGKDPAGVYPAVSPVAWDDSLKTDAQITSDEQYNRNAQGHWGSRNAQNAFVLESKSAIIPIIGYTEPRTDGNKNNAGHSSWAGHEGHCQNVMRAGHTIVGIASRDTNPSAKAGIQSFWAQDFK
;
A
#
# COMPACT_ATOMS: atom_id res chain seq x y z
N MET A 1 -44.47 -3.05 -64.19
CA MET A 1 -43.00 -3.08 -64.36
C MET A 1 -42.47 -4.32 -63.67
N TYR A 2 -41.72 -5.13 -64.43
CA TYR A 2 -40.98 -6.37 -64.15
C TYR A 2 -40.45 -6.55 -62.71
N SER A 3 -40.20 -7.74 -62.14
CA SER A 3 -40.50 -9.16 -62.43
C SER A 3 -39.96 -9.98 -61.24
N ARG A 4 -40.75 -10.96 -60.77
CA ARG A 4 -40.39 -12.32 -60.24
C ARG A 4 -38.99 -12.59 -59.64
N PHE A 5 -38.93 -13.28 -58.49
CA PHE A 5 -38.69 -14.74 -58.40
C PHE A 5 -38.60 -15.27 -56.94
N PHE A 6 -39.02 -16.54 -56.80
CA PHE A 6 -38.95 -17.44 -55.63
C PHE A 6 -37.51 -17.77 -55.18
N ILE A 7 -37.34 -18.27 -53.94
CA ILE A 7 -36.81 -19.62 -53.61
C ILE A 7 -36.85 -19.86 -52.08
N LEU A 8 -37.53 -20.94 -51.68
CA LEU A 8 -37.33 -21.67 -50.42
C LEU A 8 -36.05 -22.51 -50.50
N LEU A 9 -35.31 -22.70 -49.41
CA LEU A 9 -34.87 -24.03 -48.94
C LEU A 9 -33.92 -23.94 -47.72
N THR A 10 -34.19 -24.83 -46.79
CA THR A 10 -33.40 -25.32 -45.64
C THR A 10 -31.94 -25.67 -45.95
N PRO A 11 -31.11 -25.87 -44.91
CA PRO A 11 -30.11 -26.95 -44.95
C PRO A 11 -30.30 -27.98 -43.83
N VAL A 12 -30.14 -29.25 -44.24
CA VAL A 12 -30.01 -30.47 -43.43
C VAL A 12 -28.53 -30.87 -43.37
N LEU A 13 -28.08 -31.25 -42.17
CA LEU A 13 -27.00 -32.19 -41.76
C LEU A 13 -25.93 -32.64 -42.80
N LEU A 14 -24.62 -32.53 -42.48
CA LEU A 14 -23.78 -33.58 -41.83
C LEU A 14 -22.25 -33.24 -41.87
N ALA A 15 -21.55 -33.67 -40.81
CA ALA A 15 -20.16 -34.18 -40.74
C ALA A 15 -18.91 -33.25 -40.84
N ALA A 16 -18.35 -33.01 -39.65
CA ALA A 16 -16.94 -33.10 -39.22
C ALA A 16 -15.78 -33.13 -40.23
N CYS A 17 -14.80 -32.24 -40.00
CA CYS A 17 -13.38 -32.61 -39.94
C CYS A 17 -12.60 -31.61 -39.06
N ASN A 18 -11.77 -32.16 -38.16
CA ASN A 18 -10.87 -31.49 -37.23
C ASN A 18 -9.82 -30.59 -37.90
N SER A 19 -9.51 -29.43 -37.28
CA SER A 19 -8.12 -29.06 -36.94
C SER A 19 -8.02 -27.76 -36.10
N SER A 20 -7.34 -27.90 -34.96
CA SER A 20 -6.43 -26.95 -34.29
C SER A 20 -6.90 -25.57 -33.79
N SER A 21 -6.68 -25.41 -32.47
CA SER A 21 -6.19 -24.22 -31.72
C SER A 21 -6.93 -22.90 -31.89
N ASP A 22 -7.66 -22.49 -30.84
CA ASP A 22 -7.26 -21.32 -30.05
C ASP A 22 -8.09 -21.20 -28.75
N GLY A 23 -7.39 -20.84 -27.67
CA GLY A 23 -7.93 -20.72 -26.34
C GLY A 23 -8.86 -19.52 -26.20
N ALA A 24 -10.06 -19.75 -25.67
CA ALA A 24 -10.99 -18.70 -25.26
C ALA A 24 -11.53 -18.98 -23.85
N ASN A 25 -11.51 -17.91 -23.05
CA ASN A 25 -11.95 -17.77 -21.67
C ASN A 25 -13.15 -18.64 -21.24
N ALA A 26 -13.00 -19.37 -20.13
CA ALA A 26 -14.12 -20.01 -19.46
C ALA A 26 -15.02 -18.96 -18.77
N HIS A 27 -16.22 -18.77 -19.33
CA HIS A 27 -17.31 -18.02 -18.72
C HIS A 27 -17.71 -18.57 -17.33
N THR A 28 -17.72 -17.71 -16.30
CA THR A 28 -18.48 -17.95 -15.06
C THR A 28 -19.98 -17.86 -15.37
N LYS A 29 -20.64 -19.00 -15.57
CA LYS A 29 -22.08 -19.05 -15.87
C LYS A 29 -22.88 -18.85 -14.57
N ASN A 30 -23.74 -17.83 -14.51
CA ASN A 30 -24.68 -17.65 -13.40
C ASN A 30 -25.66 -18.82 -13.33
N LEU A 31 -25.90 -19.33 -12.11
CA LEU A 31 -26.82 -20.45 -11.88
C LEU A 31 -28.26 -19.93 -11.82
N THR A 32 -29.18 -20.69 -12.38
CA THR A 32 -30.61 -20.40 -12.20
C THR A 32 -31.05 -20.68 -10.76
N PRO A 33 -32.12 -20.03 -10.25
CA PRO A 33 -32.64 -20.28 -8.91
C PRO A 33 -32.94 -21.77 -8.63
N LYS A 34 -33.38 -22.52 -9.65
CA LYS A 34 -33.62 -23.96 -9.56
C LYS A 34 -32.33 -24.78 -9.43
N GLN A 35 -31.26 -24.38 -10.13
CA GLN A 35 -29.94 -25.01 -9.99
C GLN A 35 -29.31 -24.71 -8.62
N ILE A 36 -29.48 -23.49 -8.11
CA ILE A 36 -29.07 -23.13 -6.76
C ILE A 36 -29.83 -23.99 -5.75
N SER A 37 -31.17 -24.07 -5.86
CA SER A 37 -31.98 -24.90 -4.96
C SER A 37 -31.57 -26.38 -4.97
N ASN A 38 -31.30 -26.95 -6.15
CA ASN A 38 -30.86 -28.35 -6.27
C ASN A 38 -29.48 -28.60 -5.64
N LEU A 39 -28.52 -27.68 -5.81
CA LEU A 39 -27.20 -27.79 -5.20
C LEU A 39 -27.28 -27.62 -3.67
N MET A 40 -28.17 -26.75 -3.19
CA MET A 40 -28.37 -26.48 -1.76
C MET A 40 -29.10 -27.61 -1.02
N GLN A 41 -29.74 -28.55 -1.72
CA GLN A 41 -30.36 -29.74 -1.13
C GLN A 41 -29.40 -30.92 -0.98
N GLN A 42 -28.19 -30.83 -1.55
CA GLN A 42 -27.18 -31.88 -1.44
C GLN A 42 -26.37 -31.74 -0.13
N PRO A 43 -25.98 -32.85 0.52
CA PRO A 43 -25.02 -32.80 1.60
C PRO A 43 -23.73 -32.13 1.10
N VAL A 44 -23.26 -31.10 1.79
CA VAL A 44 -22.22 -30.21 1.27
C VAL A 44 -20.87 -30.94 1.08
N SER A 45 -20.64 -32.07 1.76
CA SER A 45 -19.51 -32.99 1.53
C SER A 45 -19.49 -33.66 0.15
N THR A 46 -20.58 -33.56 -0.61
CA THR A 46 -20.72 -34.15 -1.95
C THR A 46 -20.60 -33.13 -3.08
N LEU A 47 -20.46 -31.83 -2.74
CA LEU A 47 -20.26 -30.77 -3.72
C LEU A 47 -18.80 -30.71 -4.17
N SER A 48 -18.58 -30.59 -5.48
CA SER A 48 -17.25 -30.34 -6.03
C SER A 48 -16.77 -28.91 -5.76
N ASN A 49 -15.45 -28.71 -5.71
CA ASN A 49 -14.83 -27.39 -5.55
C ASN A 49 -15.32 -26.38 -6.61
N GLN A 50 -15.61 -26.84 -7.82
CA GLN A 50 -16.11 -25.99 -8.90
C GLN A 50 -17.57 -25.57 -8.69
N GLN A 51 -18.42 -26.43 -8.12
CA GLN A 51 -19.80 -26.08 -7.73
C GLN A 51 -19.81 -25.10 -6.55
N ILE A 52 -18.92 -25.28 -5.58
CA ILE A 52 -18.76 -24.37 -4.43
C ILE A 52 -18.32 -22.99 -4.91
N GLN A 53 -17.30 -22.92 -5.78
CA GLN A 53 -16.84 -21.65 -6.36
C GLN A 53 -17.92 -20.97 -7.22
N THR A 54 -18.75 -21.76 -7.93
CA THR A 54 -19.85 -21.21 -8.72
C THR A 54 -20.95 -20.64 -7.82
N LEU A 55 -21.25 -21.27 -6.67
CA LEU A 55 -22.19 -20.75 -5.67
C LEU A 55 -21.68 -19.47 -4.98
N LEU A 56 -20.39 -19.43 -4.63
CA LEU A 56 -19.77 -18.27 -3.98
C LEU A 56 -19.71 -17.02 -4.87
N ASN A 57 -19.72 -17.21 -6.20
CA ASN A 57 -19.68 -16.12 -7.18
C ASN A 57 -21.07 -15.72 -7.70
N GLN A 58 -22.16 -16.17 -7.07
CA GLN A 58 -23.51 -15.74 -7.45
C GLN A 58 -23.80 -14.27 -7.02
N PRO A 59 -24.64 -13.54 -7.78
CA PRO A 59 -25.00 -12.15 -7.47
C PRO A 59 -25.63 -11.97 -6.08
N LYS A 60 -25.44 -10.78 -5.50
CA LYS A 60 -25.96 -10.39 -4.18
C LYS A 60 -27.49 -10.57 -4.14
N GLY A 61 -27.98 -11.37 -3.17
CA GLY A 61 -29.40 -11.69 -2.99
C GLY A 61 -29.83 -13.08 -3.48
N ALA A 62 -28.96 -13.82 -4.15
CA ALA A 62 -29.24 -15.18 -4.62
C ALA A 62 -29.15 -16.28 -3.53
N LEU A 63 -28.51 -15.97 -2.39
CA LEU A 63 -28.35 -16.87 -1.24
C LEU A 63 -28.82 -16.18 0.05
N THR A 64 -29.45 -16.93 0.95
CA THR A 64 -29.87 -16.42 2.26
C THR A 64 -28.70 -16.36 3.25
N SER A 65 -28.80 -15.51 4.28
CA SER A 65 -27.76 -15.36 5.30
C SER A 65 -27.42 -16.68 6.03
N GLN A 66 -28.41 -17.56 6.24
CA GLN A 66 -28.18 -18.89 6.84
C GLN A 66 -27.36 -19.80 5.92
N GLN A 67 -27.63 -19.77 4.61
CA GLN A 67 -26.92 -20.58 3.61
C GLN A 67 -25.46 -20.13 3.46
N ILE A 68 -25.22 -18.82 3.54
CA ILE A 68 -23.87 -18.24 3.54
C ILE A 68 -23.09 -18.69 4.78
N THR A 69 -23.71 -18.69 5.96
CA THR A 69 -23.06 -19.13 7.21
C THR A 69 -22.72 -20.63 7.17
N GLN A 70 -23.59 -21.47 6.61
CA GLN A 70 -23.33 -22.91 6.49
C GLN A 70 -22.22 -23.23 5.48
N LEU A 71 -22.15 -22.52 4.33
CA LEU A 71 -21.03 -22.61 3.39
C LEU A 71 -19.70 -22.17 4.04
N LYS A 72 -19.72 -21.09 4.82
CA LYS A 72 -18.53 -20.60 5.56
C LYS A 72 -18.02 -21.60 6.60
N ASN A 73 -18.91 -22.29 7.30
CA ASN A 73 -18.53 -23.25 8.35
C ASN A 73 -17.82 -24.50 7.79
N GLN A 74 -18.14 -24.94 6.56
CA GLN A 74 -17.38 -26.03 5.92
C GLN A 74 -16.07 -25.55 5.28
N ILE A 75 -16.02 -24.29 4.83
CA ILE A 75 -14.76 -23.67 4.42
C ILE A 75 -13.82 -23.55 5.64
N GLY A 76 -14.31 -23.47 6.87
CA GLY A 76 -13.46 -23.50 8.07
C GLY A 76 -12.57 -24.75 8.24
N GLY A 77 -12.80 -25.82 7.46
CA GLY A 77 -11.93 -27.01 7.40
C GLY A 77 -10.82 -26.97 6.33
N LEU A 78 -10.80 -25.95 5.47
CA LEU A 78 -9.75 -25.69 4.48
C LEU A 78 -9.26 -24.25 4.73
N GLY A 79 -7.94 -24.03 4.77
CA GLY A 79 -7.36 -22.72 5.11
C GLY A 79 -7.97 -21.50 4.38
N PRO A 80 -7.67 -20.27 4.86
CA PRO A 80 -8.47 -19.06 4.66
C PRO A 80 -8.79 -18.80 3.18
N VAL A 81 -10.06 -18.97 2.81
CA VAL A 81 -10.59 -18.45 1.56
C VAL A 81 -10.96 -16.99 1.78
N THR A 82 -10.20 -16.08 1.17
CA THR A 82 -10.47 -14.65 1.15
C THR A 82 -11.81 -14.39 0.48
N SER A 83 -12.81 -13.98 1.28
CA SER A 83 -14.07 -13.46 0.75
C SER A 83 -13.81 -12.12 0.06
N LYS A 84 -13.96 -12.08 -1.28
CA LYS A 84 -14.18 -10.83 -2.01
C LYS A 84 -15.56 -10.28 -1.66
N VAL A 85 -15.67 -9.66 -0.49
CA VAL A 85 -16.73 -8.70 -0.15
C VAL A 85 -16.03 -7.45 0.35
N GLY A 86 -15.89 -6.47 -0.55
CA GLY A 86 -15.58 -5.06 -0.30
C GLY A 86 -15.07 -4.67 1.07
N GLY A 87 -13.91 -5.19 1.44
CA GLY A 87 -13.10 -4.80 2.58
C GLY A 87 -11.69 -4.91 2.08
N ILE A 88 -11.04 -3.77 1.90
CA ILE A 88 -9.62 -3.73 1.62
C ILE A 88 -8.94 -4.24 2.89
N ASN A 89 -8.78 -5.56 3.00
CA ASN A 89 -7.71 -6.14 3.79
C ASN A 89 -6.42 -5.80 3.03
N ASN A 90 -5.97 -4.56 3.20
CA ASN A 90 -4.67 -4.07 2.75
C ASN A 90 -3.55 -4.65 3.62
N THR A 91 -3.52 -5.97 3.83
CA THR A 91 -2.23 -6.67 3.85
C THR A 91 -1.86 -7.01 2.42
N VAL A 92 -1.80 -5.94 1.66
CA VAL A 92 -0.99 -5.79 0.47
C VAL A 92 0.46 -5.99 0.95
N GLN A 93 0.89 -7.24 1.10
CA GLN A 93 2.30 -7.56 1.30
C GLN A 93 2.98 -7.43 -0.07
N PHE A 94 3.16 -6.18 -0.51
CA PHE A 94 3.59 -5.79 -1.85
C PHE A 94 5.08 -5.44 -1.95
N ALA A 95 5.86 -5.84 -0.96
CA ALA A 95 7.29 -5.61 -0.96
C ALA A 95 7.96 -6.57 0.02
N PRO A 96 9.24 -6.90 -0.18
CA PRO A 96 10.02 -7.47 0.90
C PRO A 96 9.91 -6.57 2.15
N LYS A 97 9.81 -7.18 3.34
CA LYS A 97 9.93 -6.44 4.61
C LYS A 97 11.36 -5.91 4.70
N GLY A 98 11.52 -4.61 4.40
CA GLY A 98 12.84 -4.02 4.15
C GLY A 98 13.50 -4.55 2.88
N ASN A 99 14.66 -4.00 2.50
CA ASN A 99 15.44 -4.59 1.42
C ASN A 99 16.33 -5.70 1.96
N ILE A 100 15.94 -6.96 1.74
CA ILE A 100 16.71 -8.12 2.21
C ILE A 100 18.16 -8.14 1.70
N PHE A 101 18.44 -7.60 0.51
CA PHE A 101 19.81 -7.49 0.02
C PHE A 101 20.66 -6.54 0.88
N ALA A 102 20.06 -5.49 1.47
CA ALA A 102 20.78 -4.59 2.37
C ALA A 102 21.18 -5.30 3.67
N VAL A 103 20.31 -6.18 4.20
CA VAL A 103 20.63 -7.04 5.35
C VAL A 103 21.79 -7.97 5.02
N ILE A 104 21.73 -8.65 3.87
CA ILE A 104 22.78 -9.57 3.42
C ILE A 104 24.12 -8.85 3.21
N ASN A 105 24.11 -7.64 2.64
CA ASN A 105 25.31 -6.81 2.54
C ASN A 105 25.87 -6.46 3.93
N GLY A 106 25.02 -6.13 4.91
CA GLY A 106 25.45 -5.89 6.30
C GLY A 106 26.11 -7.11 6.94
N LEU A 107 25.59 -8.31 6.68
CA LEU A 107 26.19 -9.58 7.10
C LEU A 107 27.54 -9.85 6.42
N LEU A 108 27.63 -9.58 5.11
CA LEU A 108 28.85 -9.71 4.33
C LEU A 108 29.94 -8.77 4.84
N GLU A 109 29.61 -7.51 5.10
CA GLU A 109 30.52 -6.52 5.68
C GLU A 109 31.04 -6.95 7.05
N LYS A 110 30.14 -7.46 7.91
CA LYS A 110 30.53 -8.00 9.21
C LYS A 110 31.51 -9.17 9.08
N ALA A 111 31.25 -10.09 8.16
CA ALA A 111 32.12 -11.22 7.92
C ALA A 111 33.51 -10.77 7.42
N ASN A 112 33.54 -9.80 6.52
CA ASN A 112 34.76 -9.22 5.97
C ASN A 112 35.58 -8.49 7.04
N VAL A 113 34.96 -7.62 7.83
CA VAL A 113 35.65 -6.86 8.90
C VAL A 113 36.18 -7.79 9.99
N SER A 114 35.41 -8.81 10.38
CA SER A 114 35.82 -9.74 11.43
C SER A 114 36.71 -10.88 10.93
N GLN A 115 36.91 -11.01 9.61
CA GLN A 115 37.59 -12.14 8.98
C GLN A 115 37.02 -13.49 9.43
N ASN A 116 35.71 -13.51 9.72
CA ASN A 116 35.00 -14.66 10.23
C ASN A 116 33.60 -14.72 9.62
N SER A 117 33.30 -15.79 8.89
CA SER A 117 32.02 -15.94 8.21
C SER A 117 30.89 -16.45 9.12
N ILE A 118 31.18 -16.75 10.39
CA ILE A 118 30.19 -17.13 11.40
C ILE A 118 29.67 -15.88 12.12
N VAL A 119 28.38 -15.60 11.94
CA VAL A 119 27.63 -14.54 12.64
C VAL A 119 27.03 -15.10 13.92
N LYS A 120 27.39 -14.51 15.05
CA LYS A 120 27.00 -14.94 16.41
C LYS A 120 25.77 -14.19 16.90
N HIS A 121 25.13 -14.71 17.95
CA HIS A 121 24.07 -13.98 18.63
C HIS A 121 24.57 -12.61 19.07
N TYR A 122 23.73 -11.61 18.86
CA TYR A 122 23.96 -10.21 19.24
C TYR A 122 25.07 -9.52 18.44
N ASP A 123 25.56 -10.15 17.36
CA ASP A 123 26.39 -9.43 16.41
C ASP A 123 25.60 -8.24 15.85
N LYS A 124 26.33 -7.13 15.71
CA LYS A 124 25.80 -5.88 15.18
C LYS A 124 26.14 -5.78 13.71
N ILE A 125 25.14 -5.47 12.90
CA ILE A 125 25.32 -5.12 11.49
C ILE A 125 24.73 -3.73 11.22
N THR A 126 25.33 -3.05 10.24
CA THR A 126 24.76 -1.81 9.71
C THR A 126 23.96 -2.15 8.46
N VAL A 127 22.71 -1.71 8.41
CA VAL A 127 21.81 -1.91 7.28
C VAL A 127 21.38 -0.55 6.77
N SER A 128 21.81 -0.21 5.56
CA SER A 128 21.37 0.99 4.85
C SER A 128 20.40 0.59 3.76
N ASN A 129 19.15 1.05 3.85
CA ASN A 129 18.18 0.97 2.75
C ASN A 129 18.28 2.18 1.80
N ASN A 130 19.16 3.14 2.09
CA ASN A 130 19.36 4.31 1.27
C ASN A 130 20.08 3.93 -0.02
N VAL A 131 19.43 4.20 -1.14
CA VAL A 131 19.97 4.05 -2.48
C VAL A 131 20.95 5.22 -2.74
N PRO A 132 21.98 5.07 -3.61
CA PRO A 132 22.47 3.82 -4.15
C PRO A 132 23.13 2.93 -3.09
N LEU A 133 22.77 1.65 -3.12
CA LEU A 133 23.18 0.59 -2.21
C LEU A 133 24.58 0.06 -2.52
N PHE A 134 25.07 -0.80 -1.62
CA PHE A 134 26.30 -1.58 -1.80
C PHE A 134 27.54 -0.73 -2.09
N ARG A 135 27.58 0.52 -1.61
CA ARG A 135 28.79 1.34 -1.66
C ARG A 135 29.86 0.70 -0.76
N GLY A 136 31.08 0.58 -1.28
CA GLY A 136 32.23 0.09 -0.53
C GLY A 136 33.23 -0.63 -1.42
N ALA A 137 34.29 -1.16 -0.80
CA ALA A 137 35.28 -1.99 -1.50
C ALA A 137 34.69 -3.35 -1.88
N ASP A 138 35.25 -3.98 -2.91
CA ASP A 138 34.85 -5.33 -3.30
C ASP A 138 35.10 -6.32 -2.15
N ILE A 139 34.18 -7.27 -1.99
CA ILE A 139 34.28 -8.33 -0.98
C ILE A 139 34.11 -9.66 -1.72
N VAL A 140 35.11 -10.53 -1.57
CA VAL A 140 35.12 -11.87 -2.15
C VAL A 140 33.92 -12.68 -1.71
N ASN A 141 33.54 -13.67 -2.53
CA ASN A 141 32.41 -14.53 -2.21
C ASN A 141 32.61 -15.22 -0.85
N THR A 142 31.69 -14.95 0.08
CA THR A 142 31.78 -15.39 1.47
C THR A 142 30.54 -16.18 1.82
N HIS A 143 30.76 -17.38 2.38
CA HIS A 143 29.68 -18.23 2.87
C HIS A 143 29.28 -17.85 4.30
N ILE A 144 28.12 -17.20 4.45
CA ILE A 144 27.65 -16.62 5.70
C ILE A 144 26.93 -17.69 6.51
N GLN A 145 27.48 -18.02 7.68
CA GLN A 145 26.93 -19.02 8.59
C GLN A 145 26.36 -18.36 9.83
N PHE A 146 25.14 -18.72 10.21
CA PHE A 146 24.57 -18.31 11.49
C PHE A 146 24.96 -19.28 12.59
N SER A 147 25.23 -18.73 13.78
CA SER A 147 25.49 -19.51 14.97
C SER A 147 24.32 -20.44 15.31
N THR A 148 24.65 -21.67 15.65
CA THR A 148 23.67 -22.70 16.05
C THR A 148 23.60 -22.87 17.56
N SER A 149 24.09 -21.90 18.34
CA SER A 149 24.02 -21.94 19.79
C SER A 149 22.56 -22.10 20.25
N PRO A 150 22.27 -23.04 21.18
CA PRO A 150 20.90 -23.26 21.66
C PRO A 150 20.33 -22.10 22.48
N LEU A 151 21.18 -21.16 22.91
CA LEU A 151 20.77 -19.96 23.64
C LEU A 151 20.97 -18.70 22.80
N PRO A 152 19.94 -17.82 22.69
CA PRO A 152 18.56 -17.92 23.19
C PRO A 152 17.60 -18.28 22.04
N ALA A 153 17.44 -19.58 21.77
CA ALA A 153 16.43 -20.10 20.85
C ALA A 153 15.49 -21.05 21.61
N LYS A 154 14.78 -20.56 22.65
CA LYS A 154 13.83 -21.39 23.42
C LYS A 154 12.37 -21.11 23.00
N GLY A 155 12.05 -21.37 21.73
CA GLY A 155 10.67 -21.27 21.22
C GLY A 155 10.55 -20.97 19.72
N GLY A 156 11.63 -20.49 19.10
CA GLY A 156 11.75 -20.26 17.67
C GLY A 156 12.32 -21.45 16.89
N PRO A 157 12.50 -21.33 15.57
CA PRO A 157 13.10 -22.38 14.76
C PRO A 157 14.54 -22.67 15.20
N ALA A 158 14.91 -23.95 15.19
CA ALA A 158 16.28 -24.35 15.50
C ALA A 158 17.28 -23.61 14.60
N LYS A 159 18.36 -23.11 15.23
CA LYS A 159 19.48 -22.40 14.61
C LYS A 159 19.19 -20.97 14.11
N ALA A 160 18.09 -20.35 14.55
CA ALA A 160 17.93 -18.91 14.35
C ALA A 160 18.91 -18.13 15.24
N THR A 161 19.58 -17.14 14.66
CA THR A 161 20.51 -16.23 15.32
C THR A 161 19.88 -14.86 15.51
N ILE A 162 20.07 -14.28 16.69
CA ILE A 162 19.63 -12.92 17.02
C ILE A 162 20.69 -11.95 16.50
N ILE A 163 20.28 -10.94 15.75
CA ILE A 163 21.15 -9.93 15.14
C ILE A 163 20.61 -8.55 15.48
N ILE A 164 21.50 -7.64 15.84
CA ILE A 164 21.15 -6.25 16.14
C ILE A 164 21.45 -5.40 14.90
N GLN A 165 20.42 -4.85 14.28
CA GLN A 165 20.54 -3.94 13.15
C GLN A 165 20.58 -2.50 13.65
N ASN A 166 21.49 -1.70 13.08
CA ASN A 166 21.58 -0.25 13.31
C ASN A 166 21.63 0.15 14.80
N GLY A 167 22.16 -0.74 15.64
CA GLY A 167 22.37 -0.53 17.07
C GLY A 167 21.20 -0.88 17.98
N ASN A 168 19.96 -0.85 17.49
CA ASN A 168 18.77 -0.86 18.36
C ASN A 168 17.67 -1.85 17.93
N ASP A 169 17.70 -2.36 16.69
CA ASP A 169 16.63 -3.20 16.16
C ASP A 169 17.00 -4.68 16.23
N TRP A 170 16.17 -5.47 16.92
CA TRP A 170 16.45 -6.88 17.20
C TRP A 170 15.71 -7.79 16.22
N HIS A 171 16.46 -8.56 15.45
CA HIS A 171 15.93 -9.44 14.43
C HIS A 171 16.42 -10.87 14.64
N CYS A 172 15.63 -11.84 14.19
CA CYS A 172 15.99 -13.25 14.23
C CYS A 172 16.10 -13.82 12.82
N TYR A 173 17.29 -14.26 12.45
CA TYR A 173 17.55 -14.80 11.11
C TYR A 173 17.98 -16.25 11.15
N LYS A 174 17.58 -16.97 10.11
CA LYS A 174 18.06 -18.30 9.78
C LYS A 174 18.42 -18.33 8.31
N SER A 175 19.46 -19.08 7.96
CA SER A 175 19.88 -19.27 6.57
C SER A 175 20.17 -20.72 6.26
N THR A 176 20.14 -21.04 4.97
CA THR A 176 20.60 -22.30 4.42
C THR A 176 21.49 -21.98 3.23
N GLN A 177 22.75 -22.42 3.27
CA GLN A 177 23.72 -22.22 2.19
C GLN A 177 23.91 -20.77 1.70
N LEU A 178 23.65 -19.78 2.57
CA LEU A 178 23.75 -18.38 2.19
C LEU A 178 25.20 -18.00 1.85
N SER A 179 25.40 -17.46 0.66
CA SER A 179 26.65 -16.83 0.25
C SER A 179 26.40 -15.50 -0.41
N ALA A 180 27.36 -14.60 -0.27
CA ALA A 180 27.28 -13.28 -0.87
C ALA A 180 28.66 -12.78 -1.32
N GLN A 181 28.66 -12.01 -2.39
CA GLN A 181 29.82 -11.32 -2.94
C GLN A 181 29.41 -9.89 -3.29
N ARG A 182 30.31 -8.94 -3.05
CA ARG A 182 30.16 -7.58 -3.58
C ARG A 182 31.27 -7.31 -4.58
N ASP A 183 30.89 -6.92 -5.80
CA ASP A 183 31.81 -6.58 -6.88
C ASP A 183 31.26 -5.37 -7.64
N ALA A 184 32.03 -4.28 -7.71
CA ALA A 184 31.67 -3.06 -8.42
C ALA A 184 30.28 -2.49 -8.05
N ASN A 185 29.94 -2.49 -6.75
CA ASN A 185 28.62 -2.11 -6.20
C ASN A 185 27.44 -2.99 -6.66
N VAL A 186 27.71 -4.21 -7.12
CA VAL A 186 26.70 -5.25 -7.37
C VAL A 186 26.82 -6.30 -6.28
N LEU A 187 25.72 -6.58 -5.60
CA LEU A 187 25.63 -7.68 -4.64
C LEU A 187 25.14 -8.93 -5.35
N THR A 188 25.96 -9.97 -5.36
CA THR A 188 25.58 -11.32 -5.79
C THR A 188 25.24 -12.15 -4.55
N VAL A 189 24.09 -12.82 -4.56
CA VAL A 189 23.56 -13.59 -3.43
C VAL A 189 23.07 -14.96 -3.90
N ASP A 190 23.39 -16.01 -3.14
CA ASP A 190 22.89 -17.37 -3.37
C ASP A 190 22.50 -18.04 -2.05
N GLY A 191 21.52 -18.95 -2.08
CA GLY A 191 21.00 -19.66 -0.90
C GLY A 191 19.73 -19.05 -0.31
N ASP A 192 19.41 -19.40 0.93
CA ASP A 192 18.15 -19.01 1.59
C ASP A 192 18.39 -18.15 2.85
N ILE A 193 17.48 -17.23 3.11
CA ILE A 193 17.39 -16.51 4.39
C ILE A 193 15.93 -16.33 4.81
N ALA A 194 15.66 -16.54 6.10
CA ALA A 194 14.36 -16.34 6.71
C ALA A 194 14.48 -15.49 7.97
N GLU A 195 13.54 -14.56 8.13
CA GLU A 195 13.36 -13.73 9.31
C GLU A 195 12.21 -14.24 10.16
N TYR A 196 12.41 -14.27 11.46
CA TYR A 196 11.41 -14.64 12.45
C TYR A 196 11.22 -13.49 13.44
N ALA A 197 10.02 -13.40 14.01
CA ALA A 197 9.70 -12.37 14.99
C ALA A 197 10.60 -12.53 16.23
N TYR A 198 11.19 -11.43 16.69
CA TYR A 198 11.84 -11.40 17.98
C TYR A 198 10.78 -11.25 19.09
N ASP A 199 10.85 -12.12 20.09
CA ASP A 199 9.99 -12.05 21.27
C ASP A 199 10.70 -11.18 22.32
N TYR A 200 10.24 -9.94 22.47
CA TYR A 200 10.79 -8.99 23.45
C TYR A 200 10.52 -9.38 24.90
N THR A 201 9.45 -10.13 25.17
CA THR A 201 9.11 -10.56 26.53
C THR A 201 10.02 -11.71 26.96
N ALA A 202 10.21 -12.69 26.08
CA ALA A 202 11.07 -13.85 26.35
C ALA A 202 12.54 -13.64 25.94
N GLN A 203 12.87 -12.50 25.32
CA GLN A 203 14.18 -12.11 24.81
C GLN A 203 14.84 -13.17 23.90
N GLN A 204 14.07 -13.71 22.96
CA GLN A 204 14.49 -14.84 22.13
C GLN A 204 13.85 -14.80 20.75
N CYS A 205 14.31 -15.68 19.86
CA CYS A 205 13.63 -15.88 18.59
C CYS A 205 12.28 -16.56 18.78
N GLY A 206 11.23 -15.94 18.26
CA GLY A 206 9.88 -16.46 18.21
C GLY A 206 9.67 -17.43 17.05
N LYS A 207 8.49 -18.07 17.03
CA LYS A 207 8.09 -19.05 16.00
C LYS A 207 7.49 -18.44 14.74
N TYR A 208 7.07 -17.18 14.80
CA TYR A 208 6.33 -16.55 13.71
C TYR A 208 7.30 -16.12 12.60
N LEU A 209 7.12 -16.70 11.41
CA LEU A 209 7.85 -16.30 10.21
C LEU A 209 7.43 -14.88 9.82
N VAL A 210 8.41 -13.98 9.71
CA VAL A 210 8.22 -12.59 9.30
C VAL A 210 8.35 -12.48 7.79
N ALA A 211 9.40 -13.09 7.22
CA ALA A 211 9.65 -13.16 5.79
C ALA A 211 10.62 -14.30 5.48
N SER A 212 10.59 -14.85 4.26
CA SER A 212 11.55 -15.86 3.81
C SER A 212 11.86 -15.66 2.34
N TYR A 213 13.12 -15.87 1.97
CA TYR A 213 13.62 -15.64 0.63
C TYR A 213 14.58 -16.74 0.18
N GLU A 214 14.51 -17.07 -1.11
CA GLU A 214 15.47 -17.92 -1.82
C GLU A 214 16.13 -17.07 -2.91
N PHE A 215 17.45 -17.23 -3.05
CA PHE A 215 18.27 -16.63 -4.08
C PHE A 215 18.95 -17.72 -4.90
N LYS A 216 18.98 -17.52 -6.21
CA LYS A 216 19.65 -18.38 -7.20
C LYS A 216 20.65 -17.53 -7.97
N ASN A 217 21.83 -17.33 -7.41
CA ASN A 217 22.86 -16.45 -7.93
C ASN A 217 22.31 -15.05 -8.33
N ALA A 218 21.47 -14.49 -7.46
CA ALA A 218 20.77 -13.23 -7.71
C ALA A 218 21.76 -12.07 -7.67
N LYS A 219 21.71 -11.21 -8.69
CA LYS A 219 22.58 -10.02 -8.80
C LYS A 219 21.74 -8.76 -8.72
N MET A 220 21.96 -7.98 -7.66
CA MET A 220 21.30 -6.71 -7.41
C MET A 220 22.32 -5.58 -7.53
N ASP A 221 22.05 -4.61 -8.39
CA ASP A 221 22.89 -3.42 -8.48
C ASP A 221 22.58 -2.40 -7.37
N ALA A 222 23.44 -1.38 -7.28
CA ALA A 222 23.28 -0.28 -6.34
C ALA A 222 21.96 0.50 -6.50
N LYS A 223 21.30 0.43 -7.66
CA LYS A 223 20.04 1.11 -7.99
C LYS A 223 18.82 0.18 -7.90
N LEU A 224 18.93 -0.93 -7.16
CA LEU A 224 17.86 -1.90 -6.92
C LEU A 224 17.40 -2.67 -8.16
N LYS A 225 18.24 -2.77 -9.20
CA LYS A 225 17.92 -3.58 -10.38
C LYS A 225 18.48 -4.99 -10.24
N LEU A 226 17.57 -5.96 -10.34
CA LEU A 226 17.96 -7.35 -10.58
C LEU A 226 18.48 -7.48 -12.01
N THR A 227 19.66 -8.07 -12.18
CA THR A 227 20.24 -8.33 -13.51
C THR A 227 19.43 -9.36 -14.29
N GLN A 228 18.81 -10.31 -13.58
CA GLN A 228 18.02 -11.38 -14.18
C GLN A 228 16.75 -11.62 -13.36
N ALA A 229 15.61 -11.72 -14.04
CA ALA A 229 14.35 -12.09 -13.39
C ALA A 229 14.34 -13.58 -13.00
N GLY A 230 13.59 -13.93 -11.95
CA GLY A 230 13.48 -15.32 -11.50
C GLY A 230 14.72 -15.86 -10.79
N THR A 231 15.62 -14.99 -10.32
CA THR A 231 16.74 -15.37 -9.43
C THR A 231 16.44 -15.13 -7.96
N THR A 232 15.35 -14.43 -7.64
CA THR A 232 14.97 -14.10 -6.27
C THR A 232 13.51 -14.45 -6.06
N PHE A 233 13.22 -15.11 -4.94
CA PHE A 233 11.88 -15.58 -4.61
C PHE A 233 11.54 -15.23 -3.17
N SER A 234 10.33 -14.78 -2.93
CA SER A 234 9.72 -14.80 -1.59
C SER A 234 9.03 -16.15 -1.38
N ILE A 235 9.08 -16.62 -0.14
CA ILE A 235 8.44 -17.87 0.29
C ILE A 235 7.41 -17.52 1.34
N ASP A 236 6.15 -17.86 1.06
CA ASP A 236 5.06 -17.63 2.02
C ASP A 236 5.02 -18.71 3.12
N SER A 237 4.10 -18.55 4.08
CA SER A 237 3.95 -19.49 5.20
C SER A 237 3.51 -20.89 4.79
N SER A 238 2.98 -21.08 3.57
CA SER A 238 2.66 -22.39 2.99
C SER A 238 3.87 -23.05 2.31
N GLY A 239 4.97 -22.32 2.14
CA GLY A 239 6.13 -22.76 1.38
C GLY A 239 6.03 -22.44 -0.12
N SER A 240 4.99 -21.72 -0.56
CA SER A 240 4.82 -21.35 -1.96
C SER A 240 5.81 -20.25 -2.34
N LYS A 241 6.46 -20.44 -3.49
CA LYS A 241 7.50 -19.54 -4.01
C LYS A 241 6.91 -18.54 -5.00
N ASN A 242 7.14 -17.26 -4.75
CA ASN A 242 6.74 -16.18 -5.65
C ASN A 242 8.00 -15.44 -6.10
N ALA A 243 8.24 -15.40 -7.42
CA ALA A 243 9.37 -14.67 -7.97
C ALA A 243 9.23 -13.18 -7.65
N LEU A 244 10.33 -12.58 -7.17
CA LEU A 244 10.42 -11.14 -6.94
C LEU A 244 11.05 -10.46 -8.16
N TYR A 245 10.46 -9.35 -8.56
CA TYR A 245 10.90 -8.56 -9.71
C TYR A 245 11.51 -7.22 -9.27
N THR A 246 12.36 -6.64 -10.12
CA THR A 246 12.99 -5.33 -9.90
C THR A 246 11.99 -4.25 -9.47
N TYR A 247 10.81 -4.21 -10.09
CA TYR A 247 9.81 -3.19 -9.79
C TYR A 247 9.27 -3.26 -8.34
N GLU A 248 9.32 -4.42 -7.68
CA GLU A 248 8.85 -4.57 -6.30
C GLU A 248 9.83 -3.94 -5.30
N PHE A 249 11.13 -4.07 -5.56
CA PHE A 249 12.17 -3.39 -4.78
C PHE A 249 12.12 -1.87 -4.97
N LEU A 250 11.90 -1.42 -6.22
CA LEU A 250 11.76 -0.01 -6.54
C LEU A 250 10.48 0.60 -5.96
N ALA A 251 9.35 -0.12 -6.03
CA ALA A 251 8.09 0.29 -5.43
C ALA A 251 8.21 0.42 -3.91
N LYS A 252 8.94 -0.49 -3.24
CA LYS A 252 9.23 -0.38 -1.81
C LYS A 252 10.05 0.86 -1.49
N ALA A 253 11.16 1.07 -2.20
CA ALA A 253 12.03 2.23 -1.97
C ALA A 253 11.30 3.55 -2.24
N TYR A 254 10.46 3.61 -3.27
CA TYR A 254 9.58 4.75 -3.50
C TYR A 254 8.55 4.91 -2.38
N GLY A 255 7.96 3.81 -1.91
CA GLY A 255 6.99 3.81 -0.81
C GLY A 255 7.56 4.42 0.47
N ASP A 256 8.81 4.10 0.82
CA ASP A 256 9.49 4.69 1.98
C ASP A 256 9.68 6.20 1.83
N GLN A 257 10.00 6.67 0.62
CA GLN A 257 10.10 8.10 0.32
C GLN A 257 8.72 8.79 0.34
N LEU A 258 7.66 8.07 -0.05
CA LEU A 258 6.29 8.54 -0.01
C LEU A 258 5.80 8.67 1.44
N GLU A 259 6.11 7.71 2.29
CA GLU A 259 5.78 7.73 3.72
C GLU A 259 6.48 8.87 4.45
N ASP A 260 7.78 9.11 4.24
CA ASP A 260 8.47 10.29 4.82
C ASP A 260 7.87 11.62 4.33
N SER A 261 7.39 11.66 3.09
CA SER A 261 6.84 12.89 2.51
C SER A 261 5.40 13.17 2.97
N PHE A 262 4.55 12.13 3.04
CA PHE A 262 3.09 12.27 3.12
C PHE A 262 2.41 11.40 4.18
N GLY A 263 3.17 10.59 4.92
CA GLY A 263 2.67 9.76 6.02
C GLY A 263 2.23 8.36 5.60
N HIS A 264 2.14 7.48 6.60
CA HIS A 264 1.86 6.06 6.40
C HIS A 264 0.48 5.78 5.79
N ALA A 265 -0.56 6.52 6.20
CA ALA A 265 -1.90 6.31 5.66
C ALA A 265 -1.97 6.68 4.17
N TRP A 266 -1.24 7.71 3.73
CA TRP A 266 -1.15 8.04 2.30
C TRP A 266 -0.45 6.94 1.51
N LEU A 267 0.65 6.39 2.02
CA LEU A 267 1.29 5.21 1.43
C LEU A 267 0.31 4.03 1.34
N SER A 268 -0.48 3.77 2.38
CA SER A 268 -1.47 2.69 2.39
C SER A 268 -2.58 2.87 1.34
N ILE A 269 -2.94 4.12 1.02
CA ILE A 269 -3.91 4.45 -0.02
C ILE A 269 -3.30 4.35 -1.42
N GLN A 270 -2.14 4.98 -1.63
CA GLN A 270 -1.56 5.16 -2.97
C GLN A 270 -0.65 4.00 -3.41
N GLY A 271 0.02 3.33 -2.47
CA GLY A 271 0.94 2.22 -2.72
C GLY A 271 0.35 1.09 -3.57
N PRO A 272 -0.88 0.61 -3.32
CA PRO A 272 -1.52 -0.41 -4.15
C PRO A 272 -1.67 0.02 -5.62
N HIS A 273 -1.95 1.30 -5.87
CA HIS A 273 -2.09 1.85 -7.23
C HIS A 273 -0.74 1.94 -7.95
N ILE A 274 0.31 2.35 -7.24
CA ILE A 274 1.67 2.38 -7.80
C ILE A 274 2.15 0.96 -8.13
N LEU A 275 1.87 -0.03 -7.27
CA LEU A 275 2.26 -1.41 -7.60
C LEU A 275 1.44 -1.96 -8.76
N ALA A 276 0.14 -1.68 -8.83
CA ALA A 276 -0.67 -2.07 -9.98
C ALA A 276 -0.10 -1.50 -11.29
N ALA A 277 0.25 -0.21 -11.29
CA ALA A 277 0.93 0.44 -12.40
C ALA A 277 2.26 -0.26 -12.74
N ALA A 278 3.09 -0.53 -11.74
CA ALA A 278 4.40 -1.17 -11.89
C ALA A 278 4.31 -2.60 -12.45
N LYS A 279 3.27 -3.37 -12.10
CA LYS A 279 3.03 -4.70 -12.66
C LYS A 279 2.82 -4.67 -14.17
N ASN A 280 2.21 -3.59 -14.68
CA ASN A 280 1.95 -3.42 -16.11
C ASN A 280 3.17 -2.88 -16.86
N THR A 281 3.91 -1.96 -16.26
CA THR A 281 5.02 -1.23 -16.94
C THR A 281 6.41 -1.77 -16.61
N GLY A 282 6.54 -2.63 -15.60
CA GLY A 282 7.83 -3.06 -15.06
C GLY A 282 8.60 -1.94 -14.37
N ASP A 283 9.93 -2.08 -14.34
CA ASP A 283 10.84 -1.13 -13.70
C ASP A 283 10.95 0.22 -14.43
N ALA A 284 10.46 0.31 -15.67
CA ALA A 284 10.42 1.55 -16.45
C ALA A 284 9.54 2.65 -15.82
N LEU A 285 8.63 2.29 -14.90
CA LEU A 285 7.87 3.27 -14.12
C LEU A 285 8.77 4.07 -13.17
N PHE A 286 9.93 3.56 -12.79
CA PHE A 286 10.78 4.15 -11.79
C PHE A 286 12.07 4.67 -12.41
N ASN A 287 12.47 5.86 -12.00
CA ASN A 287 13.79 6.40 -12.26
C ASN A 287 14.55 6.59 -10.95
N VAL A 288 15.81 6.15 -10.92
CA VAL A 288 16.68 6.18 -9.74
C VAL A 288 17.90 7.03 -10.06
N ASP A 289 18.01 8.17 -9.39
CA ASP A 289 19.17 9.05 -9.57
C ASP A 289 20.41 8.55 -8.80
N ASN A 290 21.51 9.28 -8.90
CA ASN A 290 22.77 8.91 -8.25
C ASN A 290 22.79 9.19 -6.73
N HIS A 291 21.80 9.93 -6.23
CA HIS A 291 21.58 10.21 -4.81
C HIS A 291 20.57 9.25 -4.17
N GLY A 292 19.95 8.37 -4.96
CA GLY A 292 18.97 7.39 -4.53
C GLY A 292 17.54 7.88 -4.44
N LEU A 293 17.26 9.07 -4.98
CA LEU A 293 15.88 9.52 -5.14
C LEU A 293 15.21 8.63 -6.18
N VAL A 294 14.08 8.04 -5.80
CA VAL A 294 13.25 7.24 -6.68
C VAL A 294 12.08 8.12 -7.12
N THR A 295 11.91 8.28 -8.42
CA THR A 295 10.84 9.10 -9.00
C THR A 295 9.98 8.25 -9.93
N LEU A 296 8.71 8.63 -10.11
CA LEU A 296 7.82 7.95 -11.05
C LEU A 296 7.89 8.61 -12.41
N SER A 297 8.21 7.82 -13.43
CA SER A 297 8.14 8.17 -14.85
C SER A 297 6.81 7.67 -15.41
N VAL A 298 5.76 8.46 -15.21
CA VAL A 298 4.42 8.14 -15.71
C VAL A 298 4.31 8.62 -17.15
N GLY A 299 4.21 7.69 -18.10
CA GLY A 299 4.02 8.03 -19.52
C GLY A 299 2.67 8.68 -19.80
N SER A 300 2.59 9.48 -20.87
CA SER A 300 1.36 10.13 -21.34
C SER A 300 0.30 9.15 -21.88
N SER A 301 0.67 7.89 -22.15
CA SER A 301 -0.24 6.80 -22.47
C SER A 301 -0.87 6.26 -21.18
N VAL A 302 -1.98 6.89 -20.80
CA VAL A 302 -2.95 6.54 -19.73
C VAL A 302 -2.72 5.16 -19.12
N ASN A 303 -1.88 5.08 -18.09
CA ASN A 303 -1.94 3.97 -17.15
C ASN A 303 -3.16 4.23 -16.26
N THR A 304 -4.21 3.41 -16.35
CA THR A 304 -5.46 3.60 -15.59
C THR A 304 -5.29 3.52 -14.07
N ASP A 305 -4.11 3.07 -13.63
CA ASP A 305 -3.80 2.85 -12.22
C ASP A 305 -3.21 4.10 -11.53
N VAL A 306 -2.53 5.01 -12.25
CA VAL A 306 -1.97 6.26 -11.69
C VAL A 306 -1.99 7.43 -12.69
N TYR A 307 -2.18 8.65 -12.20
CA TYR A 307 -2.18 9.88 -13.00
C TYR A 307 -1.02 10.79 -12.60
N ASP A 308 -0.19 11.21 -13.54
CA ASP A 308 0.86 12.20 -13.26
C ASP A 308 0.22 13.56 -12.99
N PHE A 309 0.54 14.18 -11.84
CA PHE A 309 0.13 15.53 -11.52
C PHE A 309 0.43 16.52 -12.67
N LYS A 310 1.60 16.39 -13.31
CA LYS A 310 2.01 17.30 -14.40
C LYS A 310 1.23 17.13 -15.69
N ALA A 311 0.56 16.00 -15.88
CA ALA A 311 -0.28 15.74 -17.06
C ALA A 311 -1.73 16.22 -16.86
N LEU A 312 -2.08 16.63 -15.63
CA LEU A 312 -3.40 17.13 -15.28
C LEU A 312 -3.43 18.66 -15.32
N THR A 313 -4.59 19.23 -15.65
CA THR A 313 -4.77 20.69 -15.65
C THR A 313 -4.84 21.20 -14.20
N GLY A 314 -3.86 22.01 -13.79
CA GLY A 314 -3.77 22.54 -12.42
C GLY A 314 -5.03 23.28 -11.95
N SER A 315 -5.63 24.13 -12.79
CA SER A 315 -6.88 24.82 -12.43
C SER A 315 -8.04 23.84 -12.20
N GLN A 316 -8.18 22.79 -13.01
CA GLN A 316 -9.20 21.77 -12.81
C GLN A 316 -8.97 20.94 -11.54
N ILE A 317 -7.71 20.79 -11.10
CA ILE A 317 -7.42 20.20 -9.79
C ILE A 317 -7.95 21.12 -8.69
N LEU A 318 -7.60 22.40 -8.71
CA LEU A 318 -8.04 23.36 -7.69
C LEU A 318 -9.55 23.60 -7.70
N ASP A 319 -10.21 23.54 -8.85
CA ASP A 319 -11.67 23.62 -8.98
C ASP A 319 -12.39 22.34 -8.53
N GLY A 320 -11.65 21.27 -8.22
CA GLY A 320 -12.24 19.98 -7.85
C GLY A 320 -12.90 19.24 -9.03
N THR A 321 -12.55 19.58 -10.28
CA THR A 321 -13.24 19.11 -11.50
C THR A 321 -12.44 18.17 -12.40
N VAL A 322 -11.17 17.92 -12.10
CA VAL A 322 -10.22 17.19 -12.97
C VAL A 322 -10.69 15.78 -13.43
N PHE A 323 -11.62 15.15 -12.69
CA PHE A 323 -12.21 13.84 -13.05
C PHE A 323 -13.73 13.88 -13.28
N GLY A 324 -14.26 15.01 -13.76
CA GLY A 324 -15.66 15.15 -14.20
C GLY A 324 -16.71 15.26 -13.08
N GLY A 325 -16.28 15.29 -11.82
CA GLY A 325 -17.12 15.71 -10.69
C GLY A 325 -17.13 17.24 -10.55
N ASN A 326 -18.11 17.80 -9.85
CA ASN A 326 -18.14 19.22 -9.50
C ASN A 326 -18.42 19.35 -8.00
N PRO A 327 -17.85 20.35 -7.32
CA PRO A 327 -18.21 20.60 -5.93
C PRO A 327 -19.71 20.78 -5.72
N GLY A 328 -20.24 20.15 -4.68
CA GLY A 328 -21.69 20.11 -4.40
C GLY A 328 -22.52 19.22 -5.34
N GLY A 329 -21.91 18.65 -6.38
CA GLY A 329 -22.56 17.78 -7.36
C GLY A 329 -22.35 16.29 -7.08
N ASN A 330 -21.82 15.58 -8.08
CA ASN A 330 -21.57 14.14 -8.00
C ASN A 330 -20.46 13.81 -7.00
N VAL A 331 -20.48 12.58 -6.49
CA VAL A 331 -19.44 12.00 -5.61
C VAL A 331 -18.04 12.19 -6.23
N ALA A 332 -17.07 12.51 -5.38
CA ALA A 332 -15.67 12.61 -5.79
C ALA A 332 -15.15 11.28 -6.36
N SER A 333 -14.43 11.34 -7.48
CA SER A 333 -13.87 10.15 -8.12
C SER A 333 -12.76 9.52 -7.27
N GLU A 334 -12.73 8.19 -7.15
CA GLU A 334 -11.60 7.48 -6.50
C GLU A 334 -10.26 7.74 -7.22
N ASN A 335 -10.27 8.25 -8.46
CA ASN A 335 -9.07 8.65 -9.18
C ASN A 335 -8.29 9.78 -8.49
N TRP A 336 -8.90 10.55 -7.58
CA TRP A 336 -8.19 11.53 -6.74
C TRP A 336 -7.06 10.87 -5.94
N CYS A 337 -7.26 9.63 -5.46
CA CYS A 337 -6.24 8.89 -4.72
C CYS A 337 -5.11 8.33 -5.60
N LYS A 338 -5.27 8.41 -6.93
CA LYS A 338 -4.32 7.89 -7.94
C LYS A 338 -3.41 8.97 -8.51
N ILE A 339 -3.55 10.23 -8.09
CA ILE A 339 -2.67 11.32 -8.54
C ILE A 339 -1.30 11.17 -7.87
N VAL A 340 -0.27 10.89 -8.66
CA VAL A 340 1.12 10.76 -8.20
C VAL A 340 1.95 11.97 -8.60
N ASN A 341 3.21 12.03 -8.15
CA ASN A 341 4.11 13.17 -8.37
C ASN A 341 3.54 14.51 -7.86
N ILE A 342 2.75 14.45 -6.78
CA ILE A 342 2.18 15.62 -6.10
C ILE A 342 3.31 16.57 -5.67
N PRO A 343 3.18 17.89 -5.84
CA PRO A 343 4.16 18.86 -5.35
C PRO A 343 4.46 18.65 -3.86
N LYS A 344 5.74 18.56 -3.51
CA LYS A 344 6.21 18.33 -2.13
C LYS A 344 6.51 19.65 -1.39
N GLY A 345 6.58 19.57 -0.06
CA GLY A 345 6.90 20.71 0.80
C GLY A 345 5.71 21.59 1.13
N VAL A 346 6.01 22.78 1.67
CA VAL A 346 5.02 23.66 2.35
C VAL A 346 4.89 25.03 1.68
N THR A 347 5.26 25.16 0.41
CA THR A 347 4.96 26.37 -0.36
C THR A 347 3.44 26.53 -0.53
N SER A 348 2.92 27.76 -0.66
CA SER A 348 1.47 27.99 -0.83
C SER A 348 0.87 27.11 -1.92
N SER A 349 1.46 27.14 -3.12
CA SER A 349 0.99 26.31 -4.24
C SER A 349 1.02 24.81 -3.95
N ALA A 350 2.04 24.32 -3.24
CA ALA A 350 2.10 22.89 -2.88
C ALA A 350 0.99 22.53 -1.89
N LEU A 351 0.72 23.38 -0.89
CA LEU A 351 -0.34 23.18 0.09
C LEU A 351 -1.73 23.22 -0.53
N GLU A 352 -1.96 24.09 -1.52
CA GLU A 352 -3.21 24.17 -2.29
C GLU A 352 -3.51 22.83 -2.97
N TYR A 353 -2.58 22.34 -3.78
CA TYR A 353 -2.74 21.07 -4.51
C TYR A 353 -2.82 19.87 -3.57
N GLN A 354 -1.94 19.79 -2.56
CA GLN A 354 -1.98 18.70 -1.57
C GLN A 354 -3.32 18.64 -0.85
N THR A 355 -3.87 19.80 -0.45
CA THR A 355 -5.16 19.90 0.25
C THR A 355 -6.30 19.38 -0.59
N VAL A 356 -6.44 19.88 -1.82
CA VAL A 356 -7.56 19.50 -2.68
C VAL A 356 -7.47 18.02 -3.07
N ILE A 357 -6.27 17.53 -3.40
CA ILE A 357 -6.05 16.13 -3.75
C ILE A 357 -6.36 15.20 -2.56
N ALA A 358 -5.79 15.46 -1.38
CA ALA A 358 -5.98 14.61 -0.21
C ALA A 358 -7.44 14.64 0.29
N THR A 359 -8.06 15.81 0.33
CA THR A 359 -9.45 15.96 0.77
C THR A 359 -10.42 15.29 -0.19
N ASN A 360 -10.23 15.43 -1.51
CA ASN A 360 -11.09 14.78 -2.50
C ASN A 360 -10.84 13.27 -2.58
N CYS A 361 -9.60 12.80 -2.34
CA CYS A 361 -9.34 11.39 -2.12
C CYS A 361 -10.10 10.89 -0.88
N ALA A 362 -10.09 11.65 0.22
CA ALA A 362 -10.86 11.29 1.41
C ALA A 362 -12.35 11.14 1.14
N ARG A 363 -12.93 12.13 0.44
CA ARG A 363 -14.35 12.24 0.12
C ARG A 363 -14.84 11.23 -0.94
N SER A 364 -13.93 10.63 -1.70
CA SER A 364 -14.25 9.67 -2.77
C SER A 364 -14.75 8.31 -2.29
N THR A 365 -14.57 7.98 -1.00
CA THR A 365 -14.93 6.67 -0.45
C THR A 365 -15.72 6.82 0.86
N PRO A 366 -16.66 5.91 1.16
CA PRO A 366 -17.34 5.91 2.46
C PRO A 366 -16.36 5.68 3.59
N ARG A 367 -16.51 6.43 4.69
CA ARG A 367 -15.63 6.39 5.87
C ARG A 367 -16.43 6.33 7.16
N TYR A 368 -15.97 5.49 8.07
CA TYR A 368 -16.46 5.49 9.44
C TYR A 368 -15.81 6.64 10.21
N CYS A 369 -16.65 7.48 10.81
CA CYS A 369 -16.25 8.55 11.72
C CYS A 369 -16.76 8.21 13.14
N ASP A 370 -15.89 8.33 14.14
CA ASP A 370 -16.24 8.17 15.56
C ASP A 370 -17.06 9.37 16.06
N ALA A 371 -17.93 9.16 17.05
CA ALA A 371 -18.84 10.18 17.55
C ALA A 371 -18.06 11.33 18.21
N HIS A 372 -18.54 12.56 18.04
CA HIS A 372 -17.97 13.71 18.75
C HIS A 372 -19.03 14.77 19.01
N GLY A 373 -19.20 15.14 20.28
CA GLY A 373 -20.22 16.11 20.69
C GLY A 373 -21.63 15.68 20.27
N LYS A 374 -22.23 16.42 19.33
CA LYS A 374 -23.57 16.13 18.78
C LYS A 374 -23.53 15.30 17.48
N ASP A 375 -22.36 15.12 16.89
CA ASP A 375 -22.22 14.41 15.64
C ASP A 375 -22.12 12.90 15.90
N PRO A 376 -23.07 12.10 15.38
CA PRO A 376 -23.10 10.67 15.67
C PRO A 376 -21.95 9.94 14.98
N ALA A 377 -21.52 8.85 15.63
CA ALA A 377 -20.66 7.86 14.99
C ALA A 377 -21.41 7.19 13.83
N GLY A 378 -20.68 6.80 12.80
CA GLY A 378 -21.25 5.99 11.73
C GLY A 378 -20.44 6.04 10.45
N VAL A 379 -20.94 5.30 9.46
CA VAL A 379 -20.38 5.33 8.10
C VAL A 379 -20.98 6.51 7.35
N TYR A 380 -20.16 7.53 7.11
CA TYR A 380 -20.48 8.66 6.26
C TYR A 380 -20.28 8.22 4.80
N PRO A 381 -21.25 8.48 3.90
CA PRO A 381 -21.14 8.10 2.50
C PRO A 381 -20.03 8.89 1.82
N ALA A 382 -19.58 8.40 0.65
CA ALA A 382 -18.77 9.22 -0.24
C ALA A 382 -19.58 10.46 -0.68
N VAL A 383 -18.91 11.60 -0.80
CA VAL A 383 -19.54 12.91 -1.05
C VAL A 383 -18.85 13.64 -2.20
N SER A 384 -19.44 14.74 -2.66
CA SER A 384 -18.92 15.54 -3.77
C SER A 384 -17.52 16.07 -3.52
N PRO A 385 -16.69 16.36 -4.54
CA PRO A 385 -15.39 17.00 -4.31
C PRO A 385 -15.57 18.40 -3.72
N VAL A 386 -14.47 18.98 -3.25
CA VAL A 386 -14.35 20.39 -2.87
C VAL A 386 -13.35 21.09 -3.78
N ALA A 387 -13.55 22.39 -3.97
CA ALA A 387 -12.59 23.29 -4.62
C ALA A 387 -11.76 24.06 -3.58
N TRP A 388 -10.60 24.54 -4.00
CA TRP A 388 -9.79 25.47 -3.22
C TRP A 388 -10.46 26.84 -3.09
N ASP A 389 -10.34 27.48 -1.92
CA ASP A 389 -10.78 28.86 -1.71
C ASP A 389 -9.80 29.66 -0.83
N ASP A 390 -9.31 30.77 -1.35
CA ASP A 390 -8.34 31.64 -0.66
C ASP A 390 -8.93 32.37 0.56
N SER A 391 -10.24 32.63 0.56
CA SER A 391 -10.90 33.25 1.71
C SER A 391 -10.94 32.27 2.90
N LEU A 392 -11.18 30.98 2.64
CA LEU A 392 -11.10 29.93 3.65
C LEU A 392 -9.69 29.66 4.12
N LYS A 393 -8.69 29.75 3.25
CA LYS A 393 -7.28 29.75 3.70
C LYS A 393 -7.01 30.91 4.65
N THR A 394 -7.52 32.10 4.32
CA THR A 394 -7.34 33.29 5.18
C THR A 394 -8.04 33.10 6.53
N ASP A 395 -9.24 32.52 6.53
CA ASP A 395 -9.97 32.17 7.77
C ASP A 395 -9.18 31.13 8.59
N ALA A 396 -8.66 30.08 7.94
CA ALA A 396 -7.82 29.07 8.59
C ALA A 396 -6.51 29.64 9.15
N GLN A 397 -5.90 30.64 8.49
CA GLN A 397 -4.67 31.27 8.94
C GLN A 397 -4.86 31.94 10.31
N ILE A 398 -6.02 32.53 10.58
CA ILE A 398 -6.32 33.15 11.88
C ILE A 398 -6.22 32.10 13.00
N THR A 399 -6.82 30.92 12.81
CA THR A 399 -6.73 29.83 13.79
C THR A 399 -5.32 29.28 13.92
N SER A 400 -4.59 29.13 12.81
CA SER A 400 -3.18 28.70 12.83
C SER A 400 -2.28 29.68 13.62
N ASP A 401 -2.48 30.98 13.42
CA ASP A 401 -1.74 32.05 14.12
C ASP A 401 -2.00 32.04 15.62
N GLU A 402 -3.26 31.87 16.03
CA GLU A 402 -3.61 31.78 17.44
C GLU A 402 -3.04 30.52 18.11
N GLN A 403 -3.04 29.38 17.40
CA GLN A 403 -2.38 28.17 17.89
C GLN A 403 -0.88 28.38 18.09
N TYR A 404 -0.21 29.06 17.15
CA TYR A 404 1.20 29.42 17.27
C TYR A 404 1.46 30.36 18.45
N ASN A 405 0.68 31.43 18.59
CA ASN A 405 0.83 32.44 19.65
C ASN A 405 0.64 31.85 21.05
N ARG A 406 -0.26 30.88 21.18
CA ARG A 406 -0.57 30.19 22.45
C ARG A 406 0.28 28.94 22.67
N ASN A 407 1.03 28.52 21.64
CA ASN A 407 1.77 27.26 21.60
C ASN A 407 0.91 26.06 22.06
N ALA A 408 -0.31 25.97 21.54
CA ALA A 408 -1.28 24.95 21.95
C ALA A 408 -2.27 24.65 20.82
N GLN A 409 -2.94 23.51 20.89
CA GLN A 409 -4.00 23.14 19.96
C GLN A 409 -5.34 23.72 20.40
N GLY A 410 -6.09 24.31 19.48
CA GLY A 410 -7.43 24.82 19.77
C GLY A 410 -8.08 25.56 18.61
N HIS A 411 -9.40 25.68 18.69
CA HIS A 411 -10.21 26.48 17.77
C HIS A 411 -10.32 27.91 18.31
N TRP A 412 -9.34 28.75 17.97
CA TRP A 412 -9.28 30.15 18.39
C TRP A 412 -9.31 31.10 17.21
N GLY A 413 -9.67 32.35 17.50
CA GLY A 413 -9.74 33.43 16.54
C GLY A 413 -11.13 34.07 16.46
N SER A 414 -11.24 35.12 15.64
CA SER A 414 -12.52 35.74 15.28
C SER A 414 -13.32 34.88 14.30
N ARG A 415 -12.64 33.97 13.59
CA ARG A 415 -13.21 32.93 12.74
C ARG A 415 -12.49 31.63 13.07
N ASN A 416 -13.23 30.65 13.54
CA ASN A 416 -12.67 29.37 13.94
C ASN A 416 -12.73 28.39 12.78
N ALA A 417 -11.57 27.95 12.32
CA ALA A 417 -11.48 26.83 11.40
C ALA A 417 -12.14 25.58 12.01
N GLN A 418 -12.85 24.81 11.19
CA GLN A 418 -13.56 23.61 11.70
C GLN A 418 -12.61 22.49 12.11
N ASN A 419 -11.42 22.43 11.53
CA ASN A 419 -10.38 21.45 11.83
C ASN A 419 -9.11 22.17 12.27
N ALA A 420 -8.49 21.73 13.37
CA ALA A 420 -7.25 22.31 13.90
C ALA A 420 -6.38 21.22 14.56
N PHE A 421 -5.07 21.23 14.26
CA PHE A 421 -4.09 20.33 14.86
C PHE A 421 -2.76 21.01 15.12
N VAL A 422 -2.07 20.53 16.17
CA VAL A 422 -0.63 20.79 16.36
C VAL A 422 0.15 19.51 16.07
N LEU A 423 0.78 19.45 14.90
CA LEU A 423 1.52 18.30 14.40
C LEU A 423 2.67 18.75 13.49
N GLU A 424 3.90 18.35 13.80
CA GLU A 424 5.04 18.58 12.92
C GLU A 424 4.87 17.83 11.59
N SER A 425 4.89 18.55 10.48
CA SER A 425 4.71 17.96 9.15
C SER A 425 5.37 18.81 8.06
N LYS A 426 5.79 18.14 6.98
CA LYS A 426 6.33 18.75 5.74
C LYS A 426 5.27 18.86 4.63
N SER A 427 4.00 18.56 4.93
CA SER A 427 2.91 18.46 3.96
C SER A 427 1.53 18.65 4.59
N ALA A 428 0.56 19.17 3.81
CA ALA A 428 -0.86 19.18 4.15
C ALA A 428 -1.52 17.79 4.10
N ILE A 429 -0.94 16.81 3.40
CA ILE A 429 -1.52 15.44 3.31
C ILE A 429 -1.50 14.76 4.68
N ILE A 430 -0.44 14.95 5.46
CA ILE A 430 -0.30 14.33 6.79
C ILE A 430 -1.42 14.74 7.77
N PRO A 431 -1.73 16.04 8.02
CA PRO A 431 -2.84 16.39 8.90
C PRO A 431 -4.20 15.96 8.32
N ILE A 432 -4.38 15.86 7.00
CA ILE A 432 -5.65 15.44 6.39
C ILE A 432 -5.86 13.92 6.47
N ILE A 433 -4.86 13.11 6.10
CA ILE A 433 -4.97 11.65 5.91
C ILE A 433 -4.23 10.84 6.97
N GLY A 434 -3.16 11.38 7.55
CA GLY A 434 -2.47 10.80 8.70
C GLY A 434 -1.09 10.21 8.44
N TYR A 435 -0.25 10.31 9.47
CA TYR A 435 1.05 9.64 9.52
C TYR A 435 0.99 8.25 10.17
N THR A 436 -0.10 7.91 10.86
CA THR A 436 -0.32 6.61 11.49
C THR A 436 -1.01 5.62 10.55
N GLU A 437 -0.97 4.34 10.89
CA GLU A 437 -1.71 3.30 10.15
C GLU A 437 -3.22 3.55 10.22
N PRO A 438 -3.97 3.15 9.17
CA PRO A 438 -5.43 3.07 9.26
C PRO A 438 -5.90 2.17 10.40
N ARG A 439 -7.12 2.40 10.88
CA ARG A 439 -7.72 1.60 11.97
C ARG A 439 -7.86 0.13 11.57
N THR A 440 -7.69 -0.77 12.55
CA THR A 440 -7.73 -2.24 12.38
C THR A 440 -8.90 -2.92 13.10
N ASP A 441 -9.79 -2.13 13.71
CA ASP A 441 -10.93 -2.60 14.51
C ASP A 441 -12.16 -3.04 13.68
N GLY A 442 -12.02 -3.14 12.36
CA GLY A 442 -13.06 -3.57 11.44
C GLY A 442 -13.97 -2.45 10.91
N ASN A 443 -13.89 -1.24 11.46
CA ASN A 443 -14.57 -0.07 10.92
C ASN A 443 -13.81 0.48 9.70
N LYS A 444 -14.52 0.77 8.60
CA LYS A 444 -13.88 1.18 7.35
C LYS A 444 -13.46 2.65 7.38
N ASN A 445 -12.18 2.92 7.65
CA ASN A 445 -11.55 4.23 7.41
C ASN A 445 -10.08 4.01 7.03
N ASN A 446 -9.69 4.45 5.83
CA ASN A 446 -8.34 4.30 5.28
C ASN A 446 -7.42 5.51 5.60
N ALA A 447 -7.85 6.43 6.47
CA ALA A 447 -6.99 7.45 7.07
C ALA A 447 -6.47 6.98 8.43
N GLY A 448 -5.30 7.47 8.83
CA GLY A 448 -4.73 7.24 10.16
C GLY A 448 -5.54 7.98 11.22
N HIS A 449 -5.70 7.40 12.41
CA HIS A 449 -6.52 7.97 13.48
C HIS A 449 -6.06 9.38 13.93
N SER A 450 -4.78 9.69 13.73
CA SER A 450 -4.15 10.98 14.06
C SER A 450 -4.27 12.01 12.93
N SER A 451 -5.42 12.04 12.22
CA SER A 451 -5.66 12.90 11.06
C SER A 451 -7.09 13.42 11.03
N TRP A 452 -7.38 14.47 10.25
CA TRP A 452 -8.72 15.00 10.17
C TRP A 452 -9.70 14.00 9.55
N ALA A 453 -9.30 13.25 8.53
CA ALA A 453 -10.15 12.23 7.94
C ALA A 453 -10.30 10.96 8.81
N GLY A 454 -9.47 10.78 9.85
CA GLY A 454 -9.45 9.59 10.71
C GLY A 454 -9.84 9.83 12.18
N HIS A 455 -9.86 11.08 12.63
CA HIS A 455 -10.14 11.47 14.01
C HIS A 455 -11.61 11.86 14.22
N GLU A 456 -12.13 11.59 15.42
CA GLU A 456 -13.46 12.00 15.84
C GLU A 456 -13.65 13.52 15.78
N GLY A 457 -14.82 13.98 15.34
CA GLY A 457 -15.16 15.40 15.19
C GLY A 457 -14.61 16.06 13.92
N HIS A 458 -13.42 15.66 13.47
CA HIS A 458 -12.82 16.18 12.23
C HIS A 458 -13.28 15.40 10.99
N CYS A 459 -13.45 14.08 11.13
CA CYS A 459 -13.85 13.21 10.01
C CYS A 459 -15.21 13.64 9.44
N GLN A 460 -16.13 14.05 10.31
CA GLN A 460 -17.43 14.58 9.93
C GLN A 460 -17.33 15.87 9.12
N ASN A 461 -16.42 16.79 9.47
CA ASN A 461 -16.20 18.02 8.69
C ASN A 461 -15.68 17.69 7.29
N VAL A 462 -14.72 16.76 7.18
CA VAL A 462 -14.17 16.31 5.89
C VAL A 462 -15.25 15.64 5.04
N MET A 463 -16.10 14.81 5.64
CA MET A 463 -17.13 14.02 4.95
C MET A 463 -18.49 14.72 4.83
N ARG A 464 -18.63 15.98 5.27
CA ARG A 464 -19.90 16.70 5.21
C ARG A 464 -20.26 17.03 3.76
N ALA A 465 -21.41 16.54 3.30
CA ALA A 465 -21.88 16.70 1.92
C ALA A 465 -22.13 18.16 1.50
N GLY A 466 -22.49 19.01 2.46
CA GLY A 466 -22.74 20.44 2.21
C GLY A 466 -21.49 21.26 1.92
N HIS A 467 -20.30 20.76 2.30
CA HIS A 467 -19.06 21.47 2.02
C HIS A 467 -18.68 21.31 0.54
N THR A 468 -18.40 22.43 -0.12
CA THR A 468 -18.06 22.54 -1.55
C THR A 468 -16.74 23.27 -1.78
N ILE A 469 -16.25 24.01 -0.80
CA ILE A 469 -14.94 24.66 -0.86
C ILE A 469 -14.13 24.36 0.41
N VAL A 470 -12.80 24.41 0.30
CA VAL A 470 -11.84 24.14 1.37
C VAL A 470 -10.65 25.10 1.31
N GLY A 471 -10.14 25.48 2.49
CA GLY A 471 -8.87 26.17 2.64
C GLY A 471 -8.03 25.54 3.75
N ILE A 472 -6.71 25.57 3.62
CA ILE A 472 -5.77 25.16 4.68
C ILE A 472 -4.78 26.29 4.96
N ALA A 473 -4.33 26.38 6.21
CA ALA A 473 -3.22 27.22 6.61
C ALA A 473 -2.30 26.49 7.61
N SER A 474 -1.06 26.95 7.68
CA SER A 474 -0.05 26.42 8.59
C SER A 474 0.90 27.50 9.11
N ARG A 475 1.58 27.22 10.23
CA ARG A 475 2.71 28.00 10.75
C ARG A 475 3.87 27.11 11.15
N ASP A 476 5.08 27.66 11.06
CA ASP A 476 6.33 27.02 11.43
C ASP A 476 6.34 26.52 12.89
N THR A 477 7.15 25.50 13.17
CA THR A 477 7.45 25.03 14.53
C THR A 477 8.07 26.16 15.39
N ASN A 478 7.55 26.42 16.59
CA ASN A 478 8.11 27.37 17.57
C ASN A 478 9.00 26.61 18.60
N PRO A 479 10.16 27.11 19.07
CA PRO A 479 10.93 28.31 18.69
C PRO A 479 12.11 28.03 17.73
N SER A 480 12.35 26.78 17.34
CA SER A 480 13.48 26.40 16.50
C SER A 480 12.98 25.75 15.21
N ALA A 481 12.53 26.60 14.27
CA ALA A 481 12.04 26.17 12.97
C ALA A 481 13.07 25.32 12.23
N LYS A 482 12.82 24.02 12.10
CA LYS A 482 13.49 23.20 11.09
C LYS A 482 12.91 23.61 9.75
N ALA A 483 13.74 24.17 8.88
CA ALA A 483 13.31 24.65 7.56
C ALA A 483 12.47 23.58 6.84
N GLY A 484 11.28 23.98 6.37
CA GLY A 484 10.35 23.09 5.67
C GLY A 484 9.44 22.24 6.55
N ILE A 485 9.41 22.45 7.87
CA ILE A 485 8.48 21.80 8.81
C ILE A 485 7.51 22.83 9.41
N GLN A 486 6.22 22.52 9.39
CA GLN A 486 5.14 23.31 9.99
C GLN A 486 4.50 22.52 11.15
N SER A 487 3.93 23.20 12.13
CA SER A 487 3.29 22.57 13.30
C SER A 487 1.83 22.91 13.47
N PHE A 488 1.42 24.16 13.22
CA PHE A 488 0.10 24.64 13.63
C PHE A 488 -0.82 24.64 12.42
N TRP A 489 -1.57 23.56 12.23
CA TRP A 489 -2.42 23.35 11.05
C TRP A 489 -3.87 23.70 11.33
N ALA A 490 -4.52 24.32 10.36
CA ALA A 490 -5.95 24.59 10.40
C ALA A 490 -6.56 24.38 9.01
N GLN A 491 -7.76 23.80 8.96
CA GLN A 491 -8.53 23.60 7.74
C GLN A 491 -9.97 24.05 7.95
N ASP A 492 -10.50 24.74 6.96
CA ASP A 492 -11.86 25.28 6.97
C ASP A 492 -12.60 24.95 5.67
N PHE A 493 -13.92 24.89 5.76
CA PHE A 493 -14.85 24.45 4.72
C PHE A 493 -16.11 25.31 4.71
N LYS A 494 -16.73 25.45 3.54
CA LYS A 494 -18.08 26.02 3.39
C LYS A 494 -18.93 25.18 2.45
#